data_AF-A0AAV6LN55-F1
#
_entry.id   AF-A0AAV6LN55-F1
#
_cell.length_a   1.000
_cell.length_b   1.000
_cell.length_c   1.000
_cell.angle_alpha   90.00
_cell.angle_beta   90.00
_cell.angle_gamma   90.00
#
_symmetry.space_group_name_H-M   'P 1'
#
loop_
_entity.id
_entity.type
_entity.pdbx_description
1 polymer ?
#
loop_
_entity_poly.entity_id
_entity_poly.type
_entity_poly.pdbx_seq_one_letter_code
_entity_poly.pdbx_strand_id
1 'polypeptide(L)' 'MAREIKTGEIVALKKIRMDNEREGFPITAIREIKILKKLHHENVIKLKEIVTSPGAEKDEQGRPGKYIGVLFAVLAP' A
#
# COMPACT_ATOMS: atom_id res chain seq x y z
N MET A 1 7.00 12.25 1.53
CA MET A 1 6.92 12.37 0.06
C MET A 1 8.03 11.55 -0.54
N ALA A 2 7.80 10.92 -1.69
CA ALA A 2 8.77 10.13 -2.44
C ALA A 2 8.78 10.61 -3.89
N ARG A 3 9.77 10.17 -4.67
CA ARG A 3 9.90 10.51 -6.08
C ARG A 3 9.95 9.23 -6.90
N GLU A 4 9.07 9.12 -7.90
CA GLU A 4 9.16 8.03 -8.87
C GLU A 4 10.40 8.25 -9.74
N ILE A 5 11.33 7.28 -9.76
CA ILE A 5 12.66 7.47 -10.36
C ILE A 5 12.57 7.66 -11.88
N LYS A 6 11.68 6.95 -12.55
CA LYS A 6 11.56 6.95 -14.01
C LYS A 6 10.93 8.24 -14.55
N THR A 7 9.88 8.72 -13.89
CA THR A 7 9.10 9.88 -14.33
C THR A 7 9.55 11.18 -13.66
N GLY A 8 10.22 11.07 -12.51
CA GLY A 8 10.55 12.19 -11.64
C GLY A 8 9.38 12.73 -10.83
N GLU A 9 8.20 12.13 -10.93
CA GLU A 9 6.95 12.59 -10.30
C GLU A 9 7.02 12.47 -8.77
N ILE A 10 6.55 13.50 -8.07
CA ILE A 10 6.42 13.48 -6.61
C ILE A 10 5.15 12.72 -6.23
N VAL A 11 5.30 11.70 -5.40
CA VAL A 11 4.21 10.85 -4.92
C VAL A 11 4.21 10.76 -3.39
N ALA A 12 3.08 10.39 -2.82
CA ALA A 12 2.97 9.99 -1.42
C ALA A 12 2.92 8.47 -1.32
N LEU A 13 3.69 7.91 -0.38
CA LEU A 13 3.67 6.48 -0.06
C LEU A 13 2.96 6.30 1.28
N LYS A 14 1.83 5.61 1.28
CA LYS A 14 1.13 5.22 2.50
C LYS A 14 1.43 3.75 2.81
N LYS A 15 2.26 3.50 3.83
CA LYS A 15 2.51 2.14 4.36
C LYS A 15 1.21 1.59 4.95
N ILE A 16 0.80 0.41 4.51
CA ILE A 16 -0.35 -0.30 5.05
C ILE A 16 0.13 -1.10 6.26
N ARG A 17 -0.39 -0.78 7.44
CA ARG A 17 -0.03 -1.47 8.68
C ARG A 17 -0.85 -2.74 8.83
N MET A 18 -0.18 -3.86 9.08
CA MET A 18 -0.77 -5.18 9.26
C MET A 18 -0.79 -5.55 10.74
N ASP A 19 -1.22 -4.62 11.61
CA ASP A 19 -1.09 -4.71 13.07
C ASP A 19 -1.84 -5.91 13.68
N ASN A 20 -2.73 -6.57 12.91
CA ASN A 20 -3.55 -7.69 13.34
C ASN A 20 -3.49 -8.83 12.32
N GLU A 21 -2.35 -9.54 12.26
CA GLU A 21 -2.10 -10.60 11.26
C GLU A 21 -3.17 -11.69 11.21
N ARG A 22 -3.88 -11.93 12.32
CA ARG A 22 -4.98 -12.90 12.41
C ARG A 22 -6.21 -12.53 11.56
N GLU A 23 -6.45 -11.23 11.35
CA GLU A 23 -7.57 -10.71 10.57
C GLU A 23 -7.20 -10.49 9.09
N GLY A 24 -5.92 -10.66 8.74
CA GLY A 24 -5.41 -10.47 7.40
C GLY A 24 -5.29 -8.99 7.02
N PHE A 25 -5.67 -8.66 5.78
CA PHE A 25 -5.50 -7.31 5.27
C PHE A 25 -6.53 -6.34 5.89
N PRO A 26 -6.11 -5.17 6.42
CA PRO A 26 -7.02 -4.25 7.12
C PRO A 26 -8.22 -3.84 6.26
N ILE A 27 -9.44 -4.05 6.77
CA ILE A 27 -10.68 -3.71 6.06
C ILE A 27 -10.77 -2.23 5.68
N THR A 28 -10.17 -1.36 6.49
CA THR A 28 -10.07 0.09 6.24
C THR A 28 -9.26 0.36 4.98
N ALA A 29 -8.12 -0.29 4.80
CA ALA A 29 -7.31 -0.17 3.60
C ALA A 29 -8.05 -0.68 2.36
N ILE A 30 -8.85 -1.76 2.48
CA ILE A 30 -9.70 -2.24 1.37
C ILE A 30 -10.71 -1.17 0.95
N ARG A 31 -11.39 -0.55 1.93
CA ARG A 31 -12.38 0.50 1.68
C ARG A 31 -11.76 1.70 0.98
N GLU A 32 -10.63 2.18 1.48
CA GLU A 32 -9.89 3.29 0.87
C GLU A 32 -9.51 2.99 -0.58
N ILE A 33 -8.91 1.81 -0.84
CA ILE A 33 -8.53 1.39 -2.20
C ILE A 33 -9.75 1.34 -3.11
N LYS A 34 -10.87 0.76 -2.65
CA LYS A 34 -12.09 0.62 -3.46
C LYS A 34 -12.73 1.97 -3.78
N ILE A 35 -12.66 2.93 -2.86
CA ILE A 35 -13.16 4.29 -3.06
C ILE A 35 -12.24 5.04 -4.03
N LEU A 36 -10.94 5.09 -3.76
CA LEU A 36 -9.99 5.84 -4.58
C LEU A 36 -9.82 5.27 -6.00
N LYS A 37 -10.02 3.96 -6.21
CA LYS A 37 -10.07 3.36 -7.56
C LYS A 37 -11.25 3.83 -8.41
N LYS A 38 -12.32 4.32 -7.78
CA LYS A 38 -13.55 4.76 -8.46
C LYS A 38 -13.63 6.28 -8.64
N LEU A 39 -12.86 7.03 -7.87
CA LEU A 39 -12.86 8.50 -7.91
C LEU A 39 -11.77 9.00 -8.86
N HIS A 40 -12.18 9.81 -9.83
CA HIS A 40 -11.28 10.50 -10.75
C HIS A 40 -11.73 11.96 -10.86
N HIS A 41 -11.08 12.84 -10.10
CA HIS A 41 -11.44 14.26 -10.03
C HIS A 41 -10.22 15.08 -9.65
N GLU A 42 -10.06 16.28 -10.21
CA GLU A 42 -8.88 17.16 -10.00
C GLU A 42 -8.64 17.48 -8.52
N ASN A 43 -9.70 17.62 -7.74
CA ASN A 43 -9.64 17.91 -6.31
C ASN A 43 -9.65 16.66 -5.40
N VAL A 44 -9.41 15.46 -5.94
CA VAL A 44 -9.39 14.21 -5.17
C VAL A 44 -8.09 13.47 -5.47
N ILE A 45 -7.33 13.20 -4.40
CA ILE A 45 -6.06 12.48 -4.50
C ILE A 45 -6.23 11.14 -5.22
N LYS A 46 -5.32 10.85 -6.14
CA LYS A 46 -5.39 9.65 -6.98
C LYS A 46 -4.59 8.50 -6.39
N LEU A 47 -5.20 7.32 -6.31
CA LEU A 47 -4.46 6.08 -6.10
C LEU A 47 -3.81 5.67 -7.43
N LYS A 48 -2.48 5.84 -7.55
CA LYS A 48 -1.72 5.42 -8.74
C LYS A 48 -1.58 3.90 -8.79
N GLU A 49 -1.08 3.30 -7.73
CA GLU A 49 -0.80 1.87 -7.67
C GLU A 49 -0.64 1.36 -6.23
N ILE A 50 -0.63 0.04 -6.07
CA ILE A 50 -0.24 -0.65 -4.83
C ILE A 50 1.05 -1.39 -5.12
N VAL A 51 2.09 -1.11 -4.32
CA VAL A 51 3.41 -1.75 -4.45
C VAL A 51 3.73 -2.52 -3.19
N THR A 52 4.58 -3.54 -3.31
CA THR A 52 5.11 -4.31 -2.19
C THR A 52 6.62 -4.27 -2.21
N SER A 53 7.25 -4.09 -1.05
CA SER A 53 8.69 -4.32 -0.92
C SER A 53 8.89 -5.79 -0.53
N PRO A 54 9.78 -6.54 -1.21
CA PRO A 54 10.15 -7.88 -0.74
C PRO A 54 10.75 -7.77 0.66
N GLY A 55 10.10 -8.39 1.65
CA GLY A 55 10.50 -8.35 3.05
C GLY A 55 10.54 -9.77 3.60
N ALA A 56 11.72 -10.23 4.03
CA ALA A 56 11.86 -11.50 4.72
C ALA A 56 11.38 -11.39 6.18
N GLU A 57 10.11 -11.08 6.41
CA GLU A 57 9.52 -11.27 7.73
C GLU A 57 9.03 -12.71 7.83
N LYS A 58 9.79 -13.48 8.61
CA LYS A 58 9.39 -14.80 9.08
C LYS A 58 8.32 -14.60 10.15
N ASP A 59 7.25 -15.38 10.09
CA ASP A 59 6.30 -15.44 11.21
C ASP A 59 7.03 -15.90 12.50
N GLU A 60 6.39 -15.79 13.66
CA GLU A 60 6.93 -16.28 14.95
C GLU A 60 7.32 -17.77 14.92
N GLN A 61 6.93 -18.52 13.88
CA GLN A 61 7.26 -19.93 13.64
C GLN A 61 8.29 -20.15 12.52
N GLY A 62 8.92 -19.10 12.00
CA GLY A 62 9.98 -19.21 10.98
C GLY A 62 9.47 -19.49 9.56
N ARG A 63 8.15 -19.52 9.33
CA ARG A 63 7.53 -19.81 8.04
C ARG A 63 7.35 -18.53 7.23
N PRO A 64 7.35 -18.61 5.89
CA PRO A 64 7.00 -17.47 5.06
C PRO A 64 5.53 -17.09 5.33
N GLY A 65 5.31 -15.91 5.93
CA GLY A 65 3.96 -15.37 6.09
C GLY A 65 3.29 -15.14 4.74
N LYS A 66 1.97 -15.24 4.66
CA LYS A 66 1.21 -15.11 3.38
C LYS A 66 1.38 -13.74 2.69
N TYR A 67 1.92 -12.76 3.42
CA TYR A 67 2.24 -11.41 2.96
C TYR A 67 3.72 -11.11 3.26
N ILE A 68 4.60 -11.59 2.39
CA ILE A 68 6.07 -11.62 2.54
C ILE A 68 6.70 -10.23 2.22
N GLY A 69 6.02 -9.14 2.58
CA GLY A 69 6.44 -7.81 2.16
C GLY A 69 5.58 -6.67 2.67
N VAL A 70 6.20 -5.51 2.83
CA VAL A 70 5.49 -4.29 3.23
C VAL A 70 4.72 -3.74 2.04
N LEU A 71 3.39 -3.65 2.18
CA LEU A 71 2.54 -3.03 1.18
C LEU A 71 2.48 -1.51 1.35
N PHE A 72 2.53 -0.81 0.22
CA PHE A 72 2.38 0.64 0.14
C PHE A 72 1.32 0.99 -0.91
N ALA A 73 0.47 1.96 -0.58
CA ALA A 73 -0.34 2.66 -1.57
C ALA A 73 0.42 3.88 -2.08
N VAL A 74 0.57 3.98 -3.41
CA VAL A 74 1.19 5.12 -4.09
C VAL A 74 0.08 6.10 -4.47
N LEU A 75 0.14 7.30 -3.91
CA LEU A 75 -0.83 8.36 -4.10
C LEU A 75 -0.19 9.51 -4.87
N ALA A 76 -0.92 10.07 -5.84
CA ALA A 76 -0.52 11.27 -6.56
C ALA A 76 -1.53 12.39 -6.34
N PRO A 77 -1.08 13.66 -6.43
CA PRO A 77 -1.96 14.83 -6.37
C PRO A 77 -3.18 14.68 -7.28
#